data_AF-A0A2V8JH54-F1
#
_entry.id   AF-A0A2V8JH54-F1
#
_cell.length_a   1.000
_cell.length_b   1.000
_cell.length_c   1.000
_cell.angle_alpha   90.00
_cell.angle_beta   90.00
_cell.angle_gamma   90.00
#
_symmetry.space_group_name_H-M   'P 1'
#
loop_
_entity.id
_entity.type
_entity.pdbx_description
1 polymer ?
#
loop_
_entity_poly.entity_id
_entity_poly.type
_entity_poly.pdbx_seq_one_letter_code
_entity_poly.pdbx_strand_id
1 'polypeptide(L)'
;MLLLAEQAMTSDQRLKLHQTESAPLMDEKKRWLGKQVDEKLCEPNSDLGVAVAYMLNHWEPLTLFLRLPGAPLDSTIVERALKKAILHRRNSLFYKTQRGARVGDLFMSLIYTCQLSNANPFDYLTALHRNADRLAREPAQWMPWNYSETLASLMPASAGN
;
A
#
# COMPACT_ATOMS: atom_id res chain seq x y z
N MET A 1 21.85 6.50 5.77
CA MET A 1 21.80 7.89 6.26
C MET A 1 20.67 8.70 5.59
N LEU A 2 20.41 8.56 4.28
CA LEU A 2 19.29 9.21 3.57
C LEU A 2 17.88 8.80 4.08
N LEU A 3 17.65 7.52 4.34
CA LEU A 3 16.33 6.99 4.76
C LEU A 3 15.76 7.57 6.07
N LEU A 4 16.61 8.05 6.99
CA LEU A 4 16.16 8.64 8.26
C LEU A 4 15.81 10.13 8.12
N ALA A 5 16.43 10.84 7.17
CA ALA A 5 16.13 12.24 6.87
C ALA A 5 14.83 12.41 6.06
N GLU A 6 14.49 11.43 5.22
CA GLU A 6 13.27 11.43 4.41
C GLU A 6 11.98 11.44 5.24
N GLN A 7 11.99 10.88 6.46
CA GLN A 7 10.77 10.74 7.27
C GLN A 7 10.22 12.08 7.79
N ALA A 8 11.03 13.15 7.80
CA ALA A 8 10.63 14.48 8.22
C ALA A 8 10.34 15.45 7.04
N MET A 9 10.47 14.98 5.80
CA MET A 9 10.35 15.81 4.59
C MET A 9 8.99 15.62 3.92
N THR A 10 8.46 16.70 3.35
CA THR A 10 7.30 16.63 2.45
C THR A 10 7.62 15.81 1.20
N SER A 11 6.58 15.32 0.51
CA SER A 11 6.75 14.54 -0.73
C SER A 11 7.53 15.28 -1.82
N ASP A 12 7.32 16.59 -1.96
CA ASP A 12 8.04 17.43 -2.93
C ASP A 12 9.50 17.67 -2.54
N GLN A 13 9.78 17.88 -1.25
CA GLN A 13 11.16 18.01 -0.77
C GLN A 13 11.96 16.73 -0.99
N ARG A 14 11.34 15.56 -0.73
CA ARG A 14 11.96 14.27 -1.02
C ARG A 14 12.23 14.08 -2.51
N LEU A 15 11.26 14.42 -3.36
CA LEU A 15 11.45 14.35 -4.82
C LEU A 15 12.66 15.19 -5.26
N LYS A 16 12.77 16.43 -4.78
CA LYS A 16 13.88 17.33 -5.13
C LYS A 16 15.23 16.78 -4.65
N LEU A 17 15.27 16.21 -3.44
CA LEU A 17 16.46 15.55 -2.92
C LEU A 17 16.87 14.38 -3.82
N HIS A 18 15.92 13.51 -4.20
CA HIS A 18 16.20 12.38 -5.08
C HIS A 18 16.64 12.82 -6.48
N GLN A 19 16.07 13.88 -7.03
CA GLN A 19 16.50 14.45 -8.30
C GLN A 19 17.94 14.98 -8.24
N THR A 20 18.36 15.55 -7.10
CA THR A 20 19.69 16.13 -6.94
C THR A 20 20.74 15.06 -6.63
N GLU A 21 20.43 14.14 -5.72
CA GLU A 21 21.41 13.21 -5.15
C GLU A 21 21.34 11.82 -5.81
N SER A 22 20.12 11.33 -6.13
CA SER A 22 19.91 9.96 -6.59
C SER A 22 19.88 9.83 -8.12
N ALA A 23 19.36 10.84 -8.83
CA ALA A 23 19.24 10.78 -10.29
C ALA A 23 20.60 10.60 -11.01
N PRO A 24 21.69 11.31 -10.65
CA PRO A 24 22.97 11.12 -11.31
C PRO A 24 23.52 9.68 -11.16
N LEU A 25 23.34 9.09 -9.97
CA LEU A 25 23.74 7.71 -9.68
C LEU A 25 22.90 6.69 -10.47
N MET A 26 21.59 6.95 -10.60
CA MET A 26 20.71 6.11 -11.41
C MET A 26 21.06 6.19 -12.89
N ASP A 27 21.39 7.38 -13.42
CA ASP A 27 21.82 7.55 -14.80
C ASP A 27 23.16 6.86 -15.10
N GLU A 28 24.12 6.94 -14.18
CA GLU A 28 25.36 6.16 -14.25
C GLU A 28 25.06 4.66 -14.25
N LYS A 29 24.21 4.18 -13.35
CA LYS A 29 23.83 2.77 -13.26
C LYS A 29 23.12 2.28 -14.53
N LYS A 30 22.24 3.10 -15.13
CA LYS A 30 21.55 2.77 -16.39
C LYS A 30 22.56 2.57 -17.52
N ARG A 31 23.51 3.49 -17.65
CA ARG A 31 24.57 3.41 -18.67
C ARG A 31 25.43 2.18 -18.46
N TRP A 32 25.79 1.89 -17.20
CA TRP A 32 26.57 0.70 -16.87
C TRP A 32 25.82 -0.60 -17.23
N LEU A 33 24.53 -0.70 -16.87
CA LEU A 33 23.69 -1.85 -17.24
C LEU A 33 23.53 -2.00 -18.76
N GLY A 34 23.34 -0.89 -19.47
CA GLY A 34 23.27 -0.88 -20.94
C GLY A 34 24.54 -1.44 -21.57
N LYS A 35 25.72 -1.01 -21.09
CA LYS A 35 27.01 -1.58 -21.55
C LYS A 35 27.12 -3.08 -21.32
N GLN A 36 26.63 -3.60 -20.20
CA GLN A 36 26.66 -5.05 -19.96
C GLN A 36 25.95 -5.85 -21.06
N VAL A 37 24.87 -5.28 -21.62
CA VAL A 37 24.08 -5.88 -22.70
C VAL A 37 24.72 -5.60 -24.06
N ASP A 38 25.02 -4.33 -24.37
CA ASP A 38 25.51 -3.89 -25.68
C ASP A 38 26.87 -4.51 -26.02
N GLU A 39 27.76 -4.61 -25.04
CA GLU A 39 29.10 -5.19 -25.18
C GLU A 39 29.11 -6.72 -24.92
N LYS A 40 27.93 -7.33 -24.70
CA LYS A 40 27.75 -8.77 -24.42
C LYS A 40 28.60 -9.29 -23.27
N LEU A 41 28.81 -8.46 -22.24
CA LEU A 41 29.59 -8.82 -21.05
C LEU A 41 28.82 -9.75 -20.10
N CYS A 42 27.48 -9.77 -20.21
CA CYS A 42 26.62 -10.70 -19.49
C CYS A 42 25.95 -11.67 -20.48
N GLU A 43 26.00 -12.96 -20.18
CA GLU A 43 25.26 -13.96 -20.95
C GLU A 43 23.74 -13.78 -20.71
N PRO A 44 22.90 -13.60 -21.74
CA PRO A 44 21.49 -13.24 -21.56
C PRO A 44 20.67 -14.21 -20.69
N ASN A 45 20.99 -15.50 -20.74
CA ASN A 45 20.27 -16.54 -20.01
C ASN A 45 20.88 -16.87 -18.64
N SER A 46 21.98 -16.21 -18.28
CA SER A 46 22.53 -16.31 -16.93
C SER A 46 21.64 -15.56 -15.93
N ASP A 47 21.73 -15.92 -14.65
CA ASP A 47 21.01 -15.21 -13.58
C ASP A 47 21.27 -13.69 -13.60
N LEU A 48 22.52 -13.30 -13.89
CA LEU A 48 22.91 -11.90 -14.02
C LEU A 48 22.30 -11.25 -15.27
N GLY A 49 22.34 -11.92 -16.42
CA GLY A 49 21.74 -11.45 -17.67
C GLY A 49 20.23 -11.21 -17.53
N VAL A 50 19.53 -12.15 -16.90
CA VAL A 50 18.10 -12.03 -16.59
C VAL A 50 17.83 -10.84 -15.66
N ALA A 51 18.62 -10.66 -14.61
CA ALA A 51 18.48 -9.53 -13.69
C ALA A 51 18.74 -8.18 -14.38
N VAL A 52 19.78 -8.07 -15.20
CA VAL A 52 20.09 -6.86 -15.98
C VAL A 52 18.96 -6.53 -16.94
N ALA A 53 18.49 -7.52 -17.70
CA ALA A 53 17.38 -7.35 -18.64
C ALA A 53 16.11 -6.90 -17.91
N TYR A 54 15.79 -7.50 -16.76
CA TYR A 54 14.66 -7.10 -15.94
C TYR A 54 14.76 -5.64 -15.49
N MET A 55 15.92 -5.22 -14.97
CA MET A 55 16.14 -3.84 -14.53
C MET A 55 15.97 -2.83 -15.67
N LEU A 56 16.49 -3.15 -16.86
CA LEU A 56 16.38 -2.27 -18.03
C LEU A 56 14.93 -2.20 -18.56
N ASN A 57 14.26 -3.34 -18.66
CA ASN A 57 12.86 -3.44 -19.11
C ASN A 57 11.89 -2.69 -18.18
N HIS A 58 12.20 -2.66 -16.88
CA HIS A 58 11.38 -1.98 -15.87
C HIS A 58 12.01 -0.69 -15.34
N TRP A 59 12.96 -0.10 -16.09
CA TRP A 59 13.71 1.07 -15.61
C TRP A 59 12.80 2.24 -15.25
N GLU A 60 11.80 2.51 -16.10
CA GLU A 60 10.85 3.61 -15.92
C GLU A 60 10.06 3.44 -14.60
N PRO A 61 9.33 2.34 -14.34
CA PRO A 61 8.64 2.16 -13.07
C PRO A 61 9.59 2.06 -11.86
N LEU A 62 10.77 1.44 -11.98
CA LEU A 62 11.75 1.32 -10.88
C LEU A 62 12.37 2.66 -10.47
N THR A 63 12.32 3.68 -11.34
CA THR A 63 12.85 5.03 -11.08
C THR A 63 11.76 6.08 -10.91
N LEU A 64 10.51 5.67 -10.68
CA LEU A 64 9.36 6.57 -10.57
C LEU A 64 9.52 7.61 -9.44
N PHE A 65 10.22 7.28 -8.36
CA PHE A 65 10.54 8.18 -7.25
C PHE A 65 11.36 9.42 -7.66
N LEU A 66 11.97 9.42 -8.84
CA LEU A 66 12.66 10.58 -9.42
C LEU A 66 11.71 11.57 -10.12
N ARG A 67 10.45 11.18 -10.35
CA ARG A 67 9.49 11.94 -11.18
C ARG A 67 8.16 12.23 -10.47
N LEU A 68 7.74 11.38 -9.53
CA LEU A 68 6.42 11.46 -8.91
C LEU A 68 6.56 11.75 -7.40
N PRO A 69 6.06 12.89 -6.89
CA PRO A 69 6.09 13.18 -5.46
C PRO A 69 5.42 12.06 -4.64
N GLY A 70 6.13 11.58 -3.62
CA GLY A 70 5.60 10.57 -2.69
C GLY A 70 5.60 9.13 -3.21
N ALA A 71 6.12 8.87 -4.42
CA ALA A 71 6.34 7.51 -4.87
C ALA A 71 7.33 6.78 -3.92
N PRO A 72 6.98 5.59 -3.42
CA PRO A 72 7.85 4.85 -2.52
C PRO A 72 9.06 4.27 -3.26
N LEU A 73 10.21 4.29 -2.60
CA LEU A 73 11.45 3.68 -3.11
C LEU A 73 11.44 2.15 -2.97
N ASP A 74 10.65 1.63 -2.03
CA ASP A 74 10.60 0.22 -1.67
C ASP A 74 9.19 -0.38 -1.77
N SER A 75 9.15 -1.71 -1.71
CA SER A 75 7.91 -2.49 -1.67
C SER A 75 7.32 -2.62 -0.26
N THR A 76 7.79 -1.85 0.73
CA THR A 76 7.45 -2.09 2.15
C THR A 76 5.94 -2.03 2.38
N ILE A 77 5.23 -1.11 1.73
CA ILE A 77 3.76 -1.00 1.84
C ILE A 77 3.07 -2.25 1.31
N VAL A 78 3.49 -2.72 0.13
CA VAL A 78 2.96 -3.93 -0.52
C VAL A 78 3.27 -5.17 0.31
N GLU A 79 4.50 -5.30 0.80
CA GLU A 79 4.90 -6.42 1.64
C GLU A 79 4.13 -6.47 2.96
N ARG A 80 3.91 -5.32 3.61
CA ARG A 80 3.08 -5.25 4.83
C ARG A 80 1.64 -5.69 4.54
N ALA A 81 1.07 -5.30 3.40
CA ALA A 81 -0.26 -5.73 2.99
C ALA A 81 -0.30 -7.24 2.67
N LEU A 82 0.71 -7.78 1.98
CA LEU A 82 0.78 -9.20 1.65
C LEU A 82 0.98 -10.07 2.90
N LYS A 83 1.84 -9.63 3.83
CA LYS A 83 2.09 -10.32 5.12
C LYS A 83 0.81 -10.50 5.92
N LYS A 84 -0.10 -9.51 5.88
CA LYS A 84 -1.42 -9.59 6.51
C LYS A 84 -2.27 -10.72 5.92
N ALA A 85 -2.37 -10.80 4.59
CA ALA A 85 -3.09 -11.89 3.90
C ALA A 85 -2.48 -13.28 4.20
N ILE A 86 -1.15 -13.38 4.18
CA ILE A 86 -0.42 -14.63 4.51
C ILE A 86 -0.70 -15.05 5.96
N LEU A 87 -0.60 -14.12 6.91
CA LEU A 87 -0.88 -14.39 8.33
C LEU A 87 -2.31 -14.87 8.53
N HIS A 88 -3.27 -14.24 7.86
CA HIS A 88 -4.67 -14.66 7.91
C HIS A 88 -4.86 -16.08 7.40
N ARG A 89 -4.32 -16.40 6.20
CA ARG A 89 -4.37 -17.76 5.65
C ARG A 89 -3.79 -18.80 6.62
N ARG A 90 -2.70 -18.46 7.31
CA ARG A 90 -2.09 -19.33 8.32
C ARG A 90 -2.99 -19.51 9.55
N ASN A 91 -3.66 -18.45 10.00
CA ASN A 91 -4.49 -18.47 11.22
C ASN A 91 -5.86 -19.11 11.01
N SER A 92 -6.44 -19.02 9.81
CA SER A 92 -7.76 -19.60 9.52
C SER A 92 -7.75 -21.12 9.39
N LEU A 93 -6.57 -21.75 9.31
CA LEU A 93 -6.30 -23.20 9.18
C LEU A 93 -7.06 -23.89 8.03
N PHE A 94 -8.39 -23.93 8.05
CA PHE A 94 -9.26 -24.48 7.00
C PHE A 94 -10.62 -23.76 6.94
N TYR A 95 -11.16 -23.64 5.74
CA TYR A 95 -12.57 -23.28 5.52
C TYR A 95 -13.37 -24.50 5.09
N LYS A 96 -14.45 -24.83 5.83
CA LYS A 96 -15.31 -26.00 5.52
C LYS A 96 -16.08 -25.85 4.20
N THR A 97 -16.35 -24.61 3.77
CA THR A 97 -17.09 -24.32 2.54
C THR A 97 -16.51 -23.09 1.84
N GLN A 98 -16.67 -23.01 0.52
CA GLN A 98 -16.28 -21.83 -0.26
C GLN A 98 -17.03 -20.57 0.21
N ARG A 99 -18.29 -20.70 0.63
CA ARG A 99 -19.05 -19.59 1.22
C ARG A 99 -18.41 -19.10 2.52
N GLY A 100 -17.97 -20.00 3.39
CA GLY A 100 -17.26 -19.67 4.62
C GLY A 100 -15.94 -18.94 4.34
N ALA A 101 -15.18 -19.39 3.34
CA ALA A 101 -13.96 -18.71 2.90
C ALA A 101 -14.26 -17.28 2.42
N ARG A 102 -15.27 -17.11 1.57
CA ARG A 102 -15.67 -15.79 1.06
C ARG A 102 -16.09 -14.82 2.17
N VAL A 103 -16.81 -15.31 3.18
CA VAL A 103 -17.19 -14.50 4.34
C VAL A 103 -15.96 -14.11 5.18
N GLY A 104 -15.02 -15.03 5.38
CA GLY A 104 -13.74 -14.75 6.03
C GLY A 104 -12.96 -13.65 5.30
N ASP A 105 -12.82 -13.79 3.98
CA ASP A 105 -12.12 -12.81 3.13
C ASP A 105 -12.77 -11.42 3.18
N LEU A 106 -14.11 -11.36 3.25
CA LEU A 106 -14.85 -10.10 3.39
C LEU A 106 -14.50 -9.40 4.71
N PHE A 107 -14.59 -10.11 5.84
CA PHE A 107 -14.27 -9.53 7.14
C PHE A 107 -12.81 -9.08 7.22
N MET A 108 -11.88 -9.86 6.67
CA MET A 108 -10.48 -9.47 6.64
C MET A 108 -10.22 -8.24 5.82
N SER A 109 -10.87 -8.13 4.65
CA SER A 109 -10.79 -6.94 3.82
C SER A 109 -11.24 -5.71 4.61
N LEU A 110 -12.40 -5.79 5.28
CA LEU A 110 -12.92 -4.70 6.11
C LEU A 110 -11.99 -4.34 7.27
N ILE A 111 -11.49 -5.34 8.01
CA ILE A 111 -10.58 -5.12 9.15
C ILE A 111 -9.30 -4.43 8.69
N TYR A 112 -8.72 -4.86 7.57
CA TYR A 112 -7.50 -4.25 7.05
C TYR A 112 -7.72 -2.86 6.47
N THR A 113 -8.87 -2.59 5.84
CA THR A 113 -9.24 -1.23 5.44
C THR A 113 -9.39 -0.32 6.65
N CYS A 114 -9.97 -0.80 7.76
CA CYS A 114 -10.03 -0.03 9.01
C CYS A 114 -8.63 0.32 9.51
N GLN A 115 -7.72 -0.65 9.56
CA GLN A 115 -6.33 -0.40 9.97
C GLN A 115 -5.60 0.59 9.06
N LEU A 116 -5.83 0.52 7.74
CA LEU A 116 -5.26 1.49 6.79
C LEU A 116 -5.83 2.89 6.96
N SER A 117 -7.07 2.99 7.46
CA SER A 117 -7.77 4.24 7.73
C SER A 117 -7.60 4.73 9.17
N ASN A 118 -6.74 4.10 9.97
CA ASN A 118 -6.60 4.34 11.42
C ASN A 118 -7.92 4.25 12.22
N ALA A 119 -8.88 3.46 11.74
CA ALA A 119 -10.14 3.20 12.43
C ALA A 119 -10.07 1.91 13.25
N ASN A 120 -10.73 1.88 14.41
CA ASN A 120 -10.89 0.65 15.18
C ASN A 120 -11.87 -0.31 14.46
N PRO A 121 -11.43 -1.51 14.04
CA PRO A 121 -12.29 -2.44 13.32
C PRO A 121 -13.50 -2.92 14.13
N PHE A 122 -13.37 -3.06 15.45
CA PHE A 122 -14.46 -3.52 16.31
C PHE A 122 -15.58 -2.47 16.39
N ASP A 123 -15.20 -1.22 16.61
CA ASP A 123 -16.14 -0.09 16.68
C ASP A 123 -16.84 0.10 15.34
N TYR A 124 -16.08 0.03 14.24
CA TYR A 124 -16.59 0.11 12.89
C TYR A 124 -17.62 -1.00 12.58
N LEU A 125 -17.27 -2.27 12.80
CA LEU A 125 -18.19 -3.39 12.54
C LEU A 125 -19.44 -3.32 13.44
N THR A 126 -19.29 -2.87 14.69
CA THR A 126 -20.41 -2.62 15.60
C THR A 126 -21.32 -1.52 15.07
N ALA A 127 -20.75 -0.44 14.56
CA ALA A 127 -21.49 0.67 13.96
C ALA A 127 -22.27 0.22 12.72
N LEU A 128 -21.64 -0.54 11.82
CA LEU A 128 -22.29 -1.12 10.65
C LEU A 128 -23.46 -2.02 11.04
N HIS A 129 -23.26 -2.89 12.04
CA HIS A 129 -24.29 -3.82 12.49
C HIS A 129 -25.49 -3.08 13.12
N ARG A 130 -25.24 -2.08 13.97
CA ARG A 130 -26.30 -1.29 14.63
C ARG A 130 -27.08 -0.39 13.67
N ASN A 131 -26.51 -0.06 12.52
CA ASN A 131 -27.09 0.87 11.55
C ASN A 131 -27.31 0.24 10.17
N ALA A 132 -27.55 -1.07 10.12
CA ALA A 132 -27.65 -1.85 8.88
C ALA A 132 -28.65 -1.25 7.86
N ASP A 133 -29.79 -0.75 8.34
CA ASP A 133 -30.80 -0.12 7.47
C ASP A 133 -30.29 1.17 6.80
N ARG A 134 -29.49 1.96 7.52
CA ARG A 134 -28.90 3.21 7.01
C ARG A 134 -27.72 2.93 6.09
N LEU A 135 -26.88 1.97 6.47
CA LEU A 135 -25.82 1.43 5.63
C LEU A 135 -26.36 0.96 4.26
N ALA A 136 -27.50 0.25 4.25
CA ALA A 136 -28.10 -0.25 3.02
C ALA A 136 -28.58 0.88 2.09
N ARG A 137 -28.99 2.03 2.65
CA ARG A 137 -29.45 3.20 1.88
C ARG A 137 -28.29 4.07 1.41
N GLU A 138 -27.31 4.29 2.27
CA GLU A 138 -26.26 5.30 2.08
C GLU A 138 -24.86 4.74 2.39
N PRO A 139 -24.40 3.68 1.70
CA PRO A 139 -23.18 2.96 2.07
C PRO A 139 -21.92 3.83 2.05
N ALA A 140 -21.88 4.86 1.20
CA ALA A 140 -20.76 5.79 1.11
C ALA A 140 -20.49 6.58 2.41
N GLN A 141 -21.50 6.75 3.28
CA GLN A 141 -21.34 7.42 4.57
C GLN A 141 -20.85 6.49 5.69
N TRP A 142 -20.77 5.20 5.42
CA TRP A 142 -20.40 4.18 6.40
C TRP A 142 -19.08 3.51 6.05
N MET A 143 -18.16 4.27 5.46
CA MET A 143 -16.81 3.79 5.17
C MET A 143 -15.92 3.92 6.42
N PRO A 144 -14.82 3.16 6.53
CA PRO A 144 -13.97 3.19 7.73
C PRO A 144 -13.41 4.58 8.07
N TRP A 145 -13.28 5.46 7.09
CA TRP A 145 -12.74 6.83 7.26
C TRP A 145 -13.79 7.90 7.56
N ASN A 146 -15.09 7.61 7.50
CA ASN A 146 -16.14 8.61 7.71
C ASN A 146 -17.34 8.16 8.57
N TYR A 147 -17.43 6.88 8.93
CA TYR A 147 -18.56 6.36 9.73
C TYR A 147 -18.73 7.07 11.09
N SER A 148 -17.65 7.55 11.71
CA SER A 148 -17.69 8.25 12.99
C SER A 148 -18.37 9.62 12.90
N GLU A 149 -18.15 10.34 11.81
CA GLU A 149 -18.82 11.62 11.53
C GLU A 149 -20.32 11.38 11.29
N THR A 150 -20.63 10.34 10.52
CA THR A 150 -22.00 9.87 10.31
C THR A 150 -22.64 9.56 11.65
N LEU A 151 -22.02 8.76 12.52
CA LEU A 151 -22.55 8.47 13.86
C LEU A 151 -22.79 9.75 14.69
N ALA A 152 -21.85 10.68 14.69
CA ALA A 152 -21.97 11.94 15.42
C ALA A 152 -23.16 12.77 14.92
N SER A 153 -23.39 12.83 13.60
CA SER A 153 -24.54 13.54 13.02
C SER A 153 -25.90 12.96 13.41
N LEU A 154 -25.91 11.69 13.81
CA LEU A 154 -27.12 10.95 14.17
C LEU A 154 -27.43 10.99 15.67
N MET A 155 -26.47 11.38 16.51
CA MET A 155 -26.70 11.60 17.93
C MET A 155 -27.30 12.99 18.13
N PRO A 156 -28.51 13.12 18.73
CA PRO A 156 -29.03 14.43 19.06
C PRO A 156 -28.07 15.12 20.02
N ALA A 157 -27.79 16.41 19.82
CA ALA A 157 -27.08 17.22 20.79
C ALA A 157 -27.75 17.02 22.15
N SER A 158 -27.00 16.48 23.12
CA SER A 158 -27.51 16.30 24.48
C SER A 158 -28.12 17.62 24.94
N ALA A 159 -29.44 17.63 25.13
CA ALA A 159 -30.12 18.70 25.84
C ALA A 159 -29.51 18.73 27.24
N GLY A 160 -28.58 19.66 27.44
CA GLY A 160 -28.05 20.01 28.75
C GLY A 160 -29.23 20.50 29.58
N ASN A 161 -29.49 19.81 30.67
CA ASN A 161 -30.42 20.19 31.73
C ASN A 161 -29.60 20.68 32.92
#